data_AF-A0A4P5VAH0-F1
#
_entry.id   AF-A0A4P5VAH0-F1
#
_cell.length_a   1.000
_cell.length_b   1.000
_cell.length_c   1.000
_cell.angle_alpha   90.00
_cell.angle_beta   90.00
_cell.angle_gamma   90.00
#
_symmetry.space_group_name_H-M   'P 1'
#
loop_
_entity.id
_entity.type
_entity.pdbx_description
1 polymer ?
#
loop_
_entity_poly.entity_id
_entity_poly.type
_entity_poly.pdbx_seq_one_letter_code
_entity_poly.pdbx_strand_id
1 'polypeptide(L)'
;MLALSASSPFLDGHSTGTHSQRWLQFPLTPPQVPLFESHGHYIAWMEQQLQQGSMQNVRHLWTSVRPNGDDRPHDLNRLEIRICDLITDPLLLLAVTAFAELRLQQLLIDPERHDPLRASHLDAAALAELADANDRAAARDSLEAPLQHWRSGSVITARDWIATALEEMTPLARQCGLEPWLAPLHAVLEQGNQAMQWLAAHRSGTAVAPLIAAGAAAMAHREDQLNADLATERFGPLG
;
A
#
# COMPACT_ATOMS: atom_id res chain seq x y z
N MET A 1 -2.48 2.51 0.93
CA MET A 1 -1.04 2.34 0.60
C MET A 1 -0.81 2.34 -0.91
N LEU A 2 -1.38 1.40 -1.68
CA LEU A 2 -1.21 1.37 -3.16
C LEU A 2 -1.51 2.72 -3.84
N ALA A 3 -2.65 3.33 -3.49
CA ALA A 3 -3.05 4.63 -4.01
C ALA A 3 -2.07 5.77 -3.69
N LEU A 4 -1.32 5.69 -2.57
CA LEU A 4 -0.30 6.67 -2.19
C LEU A 4 1.00 6.43 -2.97
N SER A 5 1.38 5.17 -3.15
CA SER A 5 2.66 4.77 -3.72
C SER A 5 2.68 4.70 -5.25
N ALA A 6 1.52 4.68 -5.92
CA ALA A 6 1.43 4.38 -7.35
C ALA A 6 2.41 5.20 -8.19
N SER A 7 3.31 4.50 -8.89
CA SER A 7 4.44 5.11 -9.60
C SER A 7 4.86 4.35 -10.86
N SER A 8 4.09 3.36 -11.29
CA SER A 8 4.36 2.59 -12.53
C SER A 8 3.25 2.71 -13.57
N PRO A 9 2.96 3.89 -14.16
CA PRO A 9 1.92 4.01 -15.18
C PRO A 9 2.38 3.60 -16.59
N PHE A 10 3.69 3.45 -16.80
CA PHE A 10 4.28 3.17 -18.12
C PHE A 10 4.91 1.79 -18.18
N LEU A 11 4.84 1.15 -19.35
CA LEU A 11 5.51 -0.10 -19.69
C LEU A 11 5.96 -0.04 -21.16
N ASP A 12 7.19 -0.43 -21.44
CA ASP A 12 7.78 -0.41 -22.79
C ASP A 12 7.65 0.96 -23.52
N GLY A 13 7.74 2.06 -22.75
CA GLY A 13 7.64 3.42 -23.28
C GLY A 13 6.21 3.89 -23.57
N HIS A 14 5.19 3.11 -23.19
CA HIS A 14 3.78 3.41 -23.43
C HIS A 14 2.99 3.55 -22.12
N SER A 15 1.96 4.40 -22.14
CA SER A 15 0.95 4.44 -21.07
C SER A 15 0.16 3.14 -21.04
N THR A 16 0.05 2.55 -19.85
CA THR A 16 -0.67 1.29 -19.62
C THR A 16 -2.16 1.49 -19.40
N GLY A 17 -2.61 2.75 -19.23
CA GLY A 17 -3.97 3.07 -18.82
C GLY A 17 -4.26 2.78 -17.34
N THR A 18 -3.23 2.52 -16.55
CA THR A 18 -3.33 2.24 -15.11
C THR A 18 -2.28 3.03 -14.35
N HIS A 19 -2.51 3.32 -13.07
CA HIS A 19 -1.55 4.08 -12.27
C HIS A 19 -0.45 3.18 -11.69
N SER A 20 -0.76 1.91 -11.42
CA SER A 20 0.17 0.91 -10.89
C SER A 20 0.13 -0.37 -11.75
N GLN A 21 0.83 -0.35 -12.88
CA GLN A 21 1.04 -1.53 -13.71
C GLN A 21 1.78 -2.64 -12.96
N ARG A 22 2.74 -2.33 -12.08
CA ARG A 22 3.51 -3.34 -11.34
C ARG A 22 2.58 -4.23 -10.52
N TRP A 23 1.61 -3.66 -9.81
CA TRP A 23 0.64 -4.45 -9.04
C TRP A 23 -0.25 -5.30 -9.96
N LEU A 24 -0.71 -4.77 -11.10
CA LEU A 24 -1.56 -5.51 -12.04
C LEU A 24 -0.83 -6.60 -12.84
N GLN A 25 0.47 -6.45 -13.03
CA GLN A 25 1.29 -7.38 -13.80
C GLN A 25 1.42 -8.76 -13.14
N PHE A 26 1.37 -8.82 -11.81
CA PHE A 26 1.49 -10.07 -11.06
C PHE A 26 0.13 -10.45 -10.46
N PRO A 27 -0.53 -11.49 -10.96
CA PRO A 27 -1.83 -11.90 -10.44
C PRO A 27 -1.69 -12.44 -9.01
N LEU A 28 -2.77 -12.27 -8.25
CA LEU A 28 -2.97 -12.99 -6.99
C LEU A 28 -2.74 -14.49 -7.24
N THR A 29 -1.83 -15.09 -6.47
CA THR A 29 -1.49 -16.50 -6.63
C THR A 29 -1.52 -17.15 -5.25
N PRO A 30 -2.38 -18.16 -5.03
CA PRO A 30 -3.47 -18.65 -5.89
C PRO A 30 -4.54 -17.57 -6.22
N PRO A 31 -5.40 -17.78 -7.24
CA PRO A 31 -6.40 -16.78 -7.67
C PRO A 31 -7.45 -16.40 -6.61
N GLN A 32 -7.58 -17.21 -5.56
CA GLN A 32 -8.45 -16.97 -4.42
C GLN A 32 -7.66 -17.27 -3.16
N VAL A 33 -7.48 -16.26 -2.32
CA VAL A 33 -6.82 -16.40 -1.01
C VAL A 33 -7.80 -15.90 0.05
N PRO A 34 -8.15 -16.72 1.06
CA PRO A 34 -9.11 -16.32 2.06
C PRO A 34 -8.51 -15.27 3.00
N LEU A 35 -9.38 -14.53 3.67
CA LEU A 35 -8.98 -13.80 4.87
C LEU A 35 -8.77 -14.81 6.00
N PHE A 36 -7.53 -14.97 6.46
CA PHE A 36 -7.19 -15.99 7.46
C PHE A 36 -7.70 -15.60 8.85
N GLU A 37 -8.58 -16.43 9.40
CA GLU A 37 -9.17 -16.25 10.74
C GLU A 37 -8.21 -16.60 11.88
N SER A 38 -7.18 -17.41 11.59
CA SER A 38 -6.17 -17.81 12.56
C SER A 38 -4.92 -18.33 11.87
N HIS A 39 -3.81 -18.45 12.62
CA HIS A 39 -2.60 -19.12 12.15
C HIS A 39 -2.84 -20.58 11.79
N GLY A 40 -3.70 -21.29 12.55
CA GLY A 40 -4.09 -22.67 12.22
C GLY A 40 -4.83 -22.76 10.88
N HIS A 41 -5.74 -21.82 10.60
CA HIS A 41 -6.39 -21.72 9.29
C HIS A 41 -5.37 -21.45 8.17
N TYR A 42 -4.40 -20.55 8.39
CA TYR A 42 -3.31 -20.30 7.44
C TYR A 42 -2.49 -21.57 7.13
N ILE A 43 -2.07 -22.32 8.15
CA ILE A 43 -1.30 -23.57 7.96
C ILE A 43 -2.12 -24.58 7.15
N ALA A 44 -3.36 -24.86 7.56
CA ALA A 44 -4.20 -25.85 6.90
C ALA A 44 -4.45 -25.48 5.43
N TRP A 45 -4.72 -24.21 5.14
CA TRP A 45 -4.91 -23.74 3.77
C TRP A 45 -3.63 -23.86 2.94
N MET A 46 -2.47 -23.49 3.49
CA MET A 46 -1.18 -23.61 2.80
C MET A 46 -0.86 -25.07 2.44
N GLU A 47 -1.04 -26.00 3.38
CA GLU A 47 -0.85 -27.44 3.16
C GLU A 47 -1.79 -27.97 2.08
N GLN A 48 -3.06 -27.56 2.10
CA GLN A 48 -4.05 -27.92 1.08
C GLN A 48 -3.62 -27.46 -0.32
N GLN A 49 -3.18 -26.21 -0.46
CA GLN A 49 -2.73 -25.67 -1.75
C GLN A 49 -1.48 -26.39 -2.29
N LEU A 50 -0.56 -26.77 -1.41
CA LEU A 50 0.62 -27.57 -1.78
C LEU A 50 0.22 -28.98 -2.22
N GLN A 51 -0.67 -29.64 -1.48
CA GLN A 51 -1.15 -30.98 -1.80
C GLN A 51 -1.90 -31.02 -3.14
N GLN A 52 -2.66 -29.97 -3.46
CA GLN A 52 -3.41 -29.83 -4.72
C GLN A 52 -2.52 -29.40 -5.90
N GLY A 53 -1.27 -28.99 -5.66
CA GLY A 53 -0.35 -28.53 -6.68
C GLY A 53 -0.67 -27.13 -7.24
N SER A 54 -1.64 -26.41 -6.66
CA SER A 54 -1.92 -25.00 -6.99
C SER A 54 -0.76 -24.09 -6.55
N MET A 55 0.00 -24.52 -5.55
CA MET A 55 1.31 -23.99 -5.21
C MET A 55 2.35 -25.11 -5.20
N GLN A 56 3.57 -24.83 -5.66
CA GLN A 56 4.68 -25.79 -5.61
C GLN A 56 5.56 -25.60 -4.37
N ASN A 57 5.53 -24.41 -3.79
CA ASN A 57 6.20 -24.10 -2.53
C ASN A 57 5.51 -22.89 -1.89
N VAL A 58 5.76 -22.68 -0.59
CA VAL A 58 5.14 -21.59 0.19
C VAL A 58 5.44 -20.17 -0.34
N ARG A 59 6.47 -20.00 -1.18
CA ARG A 59 6.82 -18.70 -1.79
C ARG A 59 5.93 -18.35 -2.99
N HIS A 60 5.14 -19.30 -3.49
CA HIS A 60 4.15 -19.06 -4.54
C HIS A 60 2.90 -18.32 -4.04
N LEU A 61 2.79 -18.09 -2.72
CA LEU A 61 1.79 -17.17 -2.17
C LEU A 61 2.17 -15.73 -2.54
N TRP A 62 1.49 -15.22 -3.57
CA TRP A 62 1.61 -13.85 -4.07
C TRP A 62 0.35 -13.08 -3.72
N THR A 63 0.45 -12.28 -2.67
CA THR A 63 -0.62 -11.45 -2.11
C THR A 63 -0.06 -10.07 -1.76
N SER A 64 -0.95 -9.07 -1.66
CA SER A 64 -0.60 -7.71 -1.23
C SER A 64 0.03 -7.68 0.17
N VAL A 65 -0.37 -8.59 1.05
CA VAL A 65 0.15 -8.76 2.40
C VAL A 65 0.29 -10.25 2.71
N ARG A 66 1.40 -10.68 3.31
CA ARG A 66 1.57 -12.09 3.71
C ARG A 66 2.30 -12.26 5.04
N PRO A 67 2.00 -13.31 5.81
CA PRO A 67 2.82 -13.70 6.95
C PRO A 67 4.19 -14.22 6.49
N ASN A 68 5.22 -13.98 7.29
CA ASN A 68 6.55 -14.52 7.08
C ASN A 68 7.23 -14.87 8.41
N GLY A 69 8.24 -15.74 8.34
CA GLY A 69 8.96 -16.25 9.48
C GLY A 69 10.06 -17.21 9.06
N ASP A 70 10.64 -17.88 10.05
CA ASP A 70 11.83 -18.70 9.86
C ASP A 70 11.46 -20.08 9.31
N ASP A 71 10.30 -20.61 9.68
CA ASP A 71 9.76 -21.88 9.17
C ASP A 71 8.30 -21.74 8.69
N ARG A 72 8.10 -21.22 7.47
CA ARG A 72 6.75 -21.04 6.92
C ARG A 72 6.14 -22.38 6.46
N PRO A 73 4.85 -22.66 6.77
CA PRO A 73 3.88 -21.73 7.38
C PRO A 73 3.78 -21.81 8.92
N HIS A 74 4.58 -22.63 9.58
CA HIS A 74 4.41 -23.03 10.99
C HIS A 74 4.99 -22.06 12.03
N ASP A 75 6.05 -21.34 11.71
CA ASP A 75 6.70 -20.35 12.56
C ASP A 75 6.76 -18.99 11.82
N LEU A 76 6.02 -18.02 12.37
CA LEU A 76 5.80 -16.69 11.79
C LEU A 76 6.22 -15.63 12.80
N ASN A 77 7.03 -14.67 12.36
CA ASN A 77 7.54 -13.59 13.22
C ASN A 77 7.37 -12.19 12.63
N ARG A 78 6.85 -12.07 11.40
CA ARG A 78 6.64 -10.78 10.73
C ARG A 78 5.52 -10.80 9.72
N LEU A 79 4.99 -9.62 9.44
CA LEU A 79 4.09 -9.36 8.31
C LEU A 79 4.88 -8.68 7.19
N GLU A 80 4.79 -9.19 5.96
CA GLU A 80 5.30 -8.50 4.79
C GLU A 80 4.18 -7.76 4.08
N ILE A 81 4.21 -6.43 4.12
CA ILE A 81 3.33 -5.57 3.30
C ILE A 81 4.03 -5.30 1.97
N ARG A 82 3.47 -5.83 0.89
CA ARG A 82 4.13 -5.90 -0.45
C ARG A 82 3.30 -5.20 -1.53
N ILE A 83 2.35 -4.38 -1.12
CA ILE A 83 1.39 -3.77 -2.02
C ILE A 83 1.96 -2.55 -2.76
N CYS A 84 2.90 -1.81 -2.17
CA CYS A 84 3.38 -0.54 -2.74
C CYS A 84 4.19 -0.71 -4.04
N ASP A 85 4.10 0.29 -4.91
CA ASP A 85 5.12 0.53 -5.94
C ASP A 85 6.37 1.16 -5.31
N LEU A 86 7.38 1.43 -6.15
CA LEU A 86 8.59 2.14 -5.72
C LEU A 86 8.22 3.56 -5.26
N ILE A 87 8.54 3.87 -3.99
CA ILE A 87 8.49 5.22 -3.44
C ILE A 87 9.92 5.76 -3.42
N THR A 88 10.19 6.81 -4.18
CA THR A 88 11.55 7.32 -4.40
C THR A 88 11.94 8.43 -3.44
N ASP A 89 10.97 9.15 -2.85
CA ASP A 89 11.22 10.12 -1.80
C ASP A 89 11.27 9.42 -0.43
N PRO A 90 12.42 9.42 0.27
CA PRO A 90 12.56 8.80 1.58
C PRO A 90 11.57 9.34 2.62
N LEU A 91 11.20 10.63 2.56
CA LEU A 91 10.23 11.18 3.50
C LEU A 91 8.83 10.62 3.26
N LEU A 92 8.42 10.47 2.00
CA LEU A 92 7.16 9.83 1.66
C LEU A 92 7.17 8.34 2.03
N LEU A 93 8.30 7.66 1.86
CA LEU A 93 8.45 6.26 2.29
C LEU A 93 8.23 6.12 3.80
N LEU A 94 8.88 6.97 4.60
CA LEU A 94 8.69 7.02 6.05
C LEU A 94 7.23 7.35 6.42
N ALA A 95 6.60 8.27 5.69
CA ALA A 95 5.21 8.63 5.91
C ALA A 95 4.23 7.46 5.65
N VAL A 96 4.43 6.73 4.56
CA VAL A 96 3.63 5.53 4.24
C VAL A 96 3.87 4.41 5.27
N THR A 97 5.11 4.26 5.75
CA THR A 97 5.44 3.32 6.84
C THR A 97 4.77 3.72 8.15
N ALA A 98 4.83 5.00 8.54
CA ALA A 98 4.16 5.50 9.75
C ALA A 98 2.64 5.32 9.67
N PHE A 99 2.04 5.57 8.51
CA PHE A 99 0.63 5.28 8.28
C PHE A 99 0.31 3.79 8.46
N ALA A 100 1.12 2.89 7.87
CA ALA A 100 0.93 1.45 8.04
C ALA A 100 1.05 1.01 9.51
N GLU A 101 2.05 1.53 10.23
CA GLU A 101 2.25 1.28 11.67
C GLU A 101 1.03 1.73 12.47
N LEU A 102 0.53 2.95 12.25
CA LEU A 102 -0.64 3.45 12.96
C LEU A 102 -1.90 2.62 12.68
N ARG A 103 -2.07 2.12 11.45
CA ARG A 103 -3.16 1.19 11.13
C ARG A 103 -3.05 -0.13 11.88
N LEU A 104 -1.84 -0.67 12.03
CA LEU A 104 -1.60 -1.88 12.84
C LEU A 104 -1.84 -1.61 14.33
N GLN A 105 -1.38 -0.47 14.85
CA GLN A 105 -1.63 -0.07 16.24
C GLN A 105 -3.13 0.10 16.52
N GLN A 106 -3.90 0.72 15.62
CA GLN A 106 -5.36 0.79 15.73
C GLN A 106 -6.01 -0.60 15.84
N LEU A 107 -5.56 -1.55 15.00
CA LEU A 107 -6.04 -2.94 15.03
C LEU A 107 -5.70 -3.64 16.35
N LEU A 108 -4.49 -3.45 16.87
CA LEU A 108 -4.04 -4.08 18.12
C LEU A 108 -4.72 -3.49 19.37
N ILE A 109 -4.97 -2.19 19.37
CA ILE A 109 -5.56 -1.48 20.52
C ILE A 109 -7.07 -1.74 20.62
N ASP A 110 -7.78 -1.71 19.50
CA ASP A 110 -9.25 -1.85 19.46
C ASP A 110 -9.68 -2.74 18.27
N PRO A 111 -9.49 -4.06 18.36
CA PRO A 111 -9.86 -4.98 17.30
C PRO A 111 -11.37 -5.02 17.05
N GLU A 112 -12.21 -4.79 18.06
CA GLU A 112 -13.67 -4.75 17.88
C GLU A 112 -14.10 -3.64 16.92
N ARG A 113 -13.35 -2.53 16.88
CA ARG A 113 -13.58 -1.46 15.92
C ARG A 113 -12.83 -1.67 14.62
N HIS A 114 -11.59 -2.15 14.65
CA HIS A 114 -10.65 -2.07 13.53
C HIS A 114 -10.39 -3.38 12.77
N ASP A 115 -10.78 -4.54 13.30
CA ASP A 115 -10.72 -5.83 12.62
C ASP A 115 -11.94 -6.01 11.71
N PRO A 116 -11.78 -6.12 10.37
CA PRO A 116 -12.90 -6.36 9.47
C PRO A 116 -13.68 -7.63 9.78
N LEU A 117 -13.06 -8.68 10.33
CA LEU A 117 -13.74 -9.92 10.71
C LEU A 117 -14.69 -9.74 11.91
N ARG A 118 -14.55 -8.65 12.67
CA ARG A 118 -15.38 -8.35 13.86
C ARG A 118 -16.34 -7.20 13.63
N ALA A 119 -15.86 -6.15 12.97
CA ALA A 119 -16.58 -4.88 12.82
C ALA A 119 -17.43 -4.80 11.55
N SER A 120 -17.29 -5.75 10.62
CA SER A 120 -18.06 -5.79 9.37
C SER A 120 -19.32 -6.63 9.50
N HIS A 121 -20.31 -6.32 8.66
CA HIS A 121 -21.47 -7.20 8.43
C HIS A 121 -21.21 -8.24 7.32
N LEU A 122 -20.10 -8.10 6.58
CA LEU A 122 -19.66 -9.03 5.55
C LEU A 122 -18.94 -10.22 6.18
N ASP A 123 -19.12 -11.41 5.58
CA ASP A 123 -18.32 -12.58 5.96
C ASP A 123 -16.88 -12.51 5.42
N ALA A 124 -16.03 -13.44 5.86
CA ALA A 124 -14.62 -13.49 5.50
C ALA A 124 -14.38 -13.61 3.99
N ALA A 125 -15.26 -14.32 3.26
CA ALA A 125 -15.14 -14.50 1.82
C ALA A 125 -15.48 -13.21 1.08
N ALA A 126 -16.59 -12.55 1.42
CA ALA A 126 -16.98 -11.27 0.87
C ALA A 126 -15.95 -10.17 1.19
N LEU A 127 -15.34 -10.20 2.38
CA LEU A 127 -14.25 -9.29 2.75
C LEU A 127 -13.00 -9.49 1.89
N ALA A 128 -12.62 -10.74 1.62
CA ALA A 128 -11.49 -11.05 0.75
C ALA A 128 -11.73 -10.57 -0.70
N GLU A 129 -12.91 -10.87 -1.25
CA GLU A 129 -13.32 -10.40 -2.58
C GLU A 129 -13.36 -8.87 -2.68
N LEU A 130 -13.87 -8.21 -1.64
CA LEU A 130 -13.91 -6.75 -1.53
C LEU A 130 -12.51 -6.15 -1.48
N ALA A 131 -11.60 -6.73 -0.69
CA ALA A 131 -10.21 -6.28 -0.61
C ALA A 131 -9.53 -6.35 -1.99
N ASP A 132 -9.67 -7.48 -2.69
CA ASP A 132 -9.12 -7.65 -4.03
C ASP A 132 -9.75 -6.70 -5.06
N ALA A 133 -11.05 -6.42 -4.95
CA ALA A 133 -11.75 -5.47 -5.81
C ALA A 133 -11.26 -4.03 -5.60
N ASN A 134 -11.10 -3.63 -4.34
CA ASN A 134 -10.58 -2.32 -3.97
C ASN A 134 -9.10 -2.17 -4.37
N ASP A 135 -8.27 -3.19 -4.19
CA ASP A 135 -6.88 -3.18 -4.64
C ASP A 135 -6.79 -3.01 -6.15
N ARG A 136 -7.62 -3.74 -6.94
CA ARG A 136 -7.69 -3.57 -8.40
C ARG A 136 -8.13 -2.17 -8.83
N ALA A 137 -9.09 -1.57 -8.11
CA ALA A 137 -9.54 -0.21 -8.38
C ALA A 137 -8.42 0.81 -8.06
N ALA A 138 -7.76 0.67 -6.91
CA ALA A 138 -6.63 1.49 -6.52
C ALA A 138 -5.43 1.33 -7.47
N ALA A 139 -5.21 0.15 -8.04
CA ALA A 139 -4.15 -0.06 -9.02
C ALA A 139 -4.43 0.70 -10.34
N ARG A 140 -5.70 0.81 -10.73
CA ARG A 140 -6.13 1.52 -11.93
C ARG A 140 -6.07 3.04 -11.74
N ASP A 141 -6.75 3.54 -10.71
CA ASP A 141 -7.06 4.97 -10.58
C ASP A 141 -6.43 5.63 -9.33
N SER A 142 -5.76 4.84 -8.49
CA SER A 142 -5.06 5.30 -7.27
C SER A 142 -5.94 6.13 -6.33
N LEU A 143 -5.59 7.39 -6.06
CA LEU A 143 -6.34 8.30 -5.19
C LEU A 143 -7.76 8.58 -5.69
N GLU A 144 -7.99 8.54 -7.00
CA GLU A 144 -9.30 8.75 -7.61
C GLU A 144 -10.14 7.47 -7.72
N ALA A 145 -9.60 6.33 -7.24
CA ALA A 145 -10.31 5.07 -7.33
C ALA A 145 -11.59 5.08 -6.48
N PRO A 146 -12.77 4.74 -7.07
CA PRO A 146 -13.96 4.47 -6.29
C PRO A 146 -13.79 3.13 -5.58
N LEU A 147 -13.73 3.17 -4.25
CA LEU A 147 -13.62 2.00 -3.38
C LEU A 147 -14.94 1.76 -2.67
N GLN A 148 -15.21 0.52 -2.30
CA GLN A 148 -16.34 0.19 -1.44
C GLN A 148 -15.86 0.06 0.01
N HIS A 149 -16.47 0.84 0.90
CA HIS A 149 -16.12 0.90 2.31
C HIS A 149 -16.63 -0.36 3.03
N TRP A 150 -15.72 -1.09 3.66
CA TRP A 150 -16.01 -2.44 4.19
C TRP A 150 -17.00 -2.47 5.36
N ARG A 151 -17.19 -1.36 6.11
CA ARG A 151 -18.20 -1.30 7.19
C ARG A 151 -19.59 -0.89 6.69
N SER A 152 -19.63 0.14 5.85
CA SER A 152 -20.88 0.82 5.48
C SER A 152 -21.43 0.37 4.12
N GLY A 153 -20.62 -0.32 3.32
CA GLY A 153 -20.95 -0.70 1.94
C GLY A 153 -21.00 0.47 0.95
N SER A 154 -20.81 1.72 1.42
CA SER A 154 -20.85 2.93 0.61
C SER A 154 -19.63 3.04 -0.30
N VAL A 155 -19.80 3.69 -1.46
CA VAL A 155 -18.68 4.06 -2.32
C VAL A 155 -17.98 5.30 -1.75
N ILE A 156 -16.65 5.29 -1.71
CA ILE A 156 -15.79 6.37 -1.25
C ILE A 156 -14.53 6.42 -2.13
N THR A 157 -13.97 7.60 -2.41
CA THR A 157 -12.70 7.66 -3.13
C THR A 157 -11.55 7.21 -2.20
N ALA A 158 -10.48 6.65 -2.77
CA ALA A 158 -9.30 6.32 -1.99
C ALA A 158 -8.71 7.58 -1.30
N ARG A 159 -8.74 8.74 -1.98
CA ARG A 159 -8.32 10.04 -1.43
C ARG A 159 -9.08 10.39 -0.16
N ASP A 160 -10.40 10.39 -0.22
CA ASP A 160 -11.26 10.79 0.91
C ASP A 160 -11.15 9.80 2.06
N TRP A 161 -11.03 8.50 1.76
CA TRP A 161 -10.87 7.49 2.80
C TRP A 161 -9.53 7.64 3.53
N ILE A 162 -8.44 7.90 2.80
CA ILE A 162 -7.14 8.15 3.41
C ILE A 162 -7.18 9.44 4.23
N ALA A 163 -7.77 10.53 3.71
CA ALA A 163 -7.90 11.79 4.43
C ALA A 163 -8.65 11.62 5.76
N THR A 164 -9.82 10.96 5.73
CA THR A 164 -10.61 10.62 6.92
C THR A 164 -9.77 9.79 7.90
N ALA A 165 -9.05 8.78 7.41
CA ALA A 165 -8.23 7.93 8.27
C ALA A 165 -7.10 8.71 8.96
N LEU A 166 -6.45 9.66 8.28
CA LEU A 166 -5.40 10.52 8.84
C LEU A 166 -5.96 11.40 9.96
N GLU A 167 -7.13 12.01 9.75
CA GLU A 167 -7.81 12.80 10.78
C GLU A 167 -8.16 11.93 12.00
N GLU A 168 -8.78 10.78 11.78
CA GLU A 168 -9.18 9.85 12.86
C GLU A 168 -7.98 9.34 13.67
N MET A 169 -6.82 9.09 13.05
CA MET A 169 -5.65 8.56 13.73
C MET A 169 -4.76 9.62 14.39
N THR A 170 -5.06 10.91 14.24
CA THR A 170 -4.25 12.01 14.79
C THR A 170 -3.94 11.84 16.30
N PRO A 171 -4.89 11.48 17.17
CA PRO A 171 -4.59 11.26 18.60
C PRO A 171 -3.57 10.14 18.83
N LEU A 172 -3.70 9.04 18.08
CA LEU A 172 -2.77 7.90 18.16
C LEU A 172 -1.40 8.28 17.58
N ALA A 173 -1.37 9.00 16.47
CA ALA A 173 -0.15 9.49 15.85
C ALA A 173 0.66 10.37 16.83
N ARG A 174 -0.01 11.24 17.60
CA ARG A 174 0.61 12.02 18.68
C ARG A 174 1.16 11.15 19.79
N GLN A 175 0.37 10.19 20.25
CA GLN A 175 0.78 9.26 21.31
C GLN A 175 2.00 8.44 20.92
N CYS A 176 2.10 8.01 19.66
CA CYS A 176 3.23 7.25 19.14
C CYS A 176 4.42 8.11 18.69
N GLY A 177 4.32 9.45 18.71
CA GLY A 177 5.34 10.35 18.17
C GLY A 177 5.48 10.29 16.64
N LEU A 178 4.45 9.81 15.95
CA LEU A 178 4.44 9.61 14.50
C LEU A 178 3.76 10.74 13.71
N GLU A 179 3.08 11.68 14.37
CA GLU A 179 2.36 12.79 13.70
C GLU A 179 3.23 13.58 12.69
N PRO A 180 4.47 14.00 13.01
CA PRO A 180 5.29 14.76 12.06
C PRO A 180 5.59 13.98 10.76
N TRP A 181 5.70 12.66 10.87
CA TRP A 181 6.02 11.78 9.75
C TRP A 181 4.86 11.63 8.76
N LEU A 182 3.63 11.96 9.14
CA LEU A 182 2.47 11.87 8.26
C LEU A 182 2.34 13.05 7.30
N ALA A 183 3.06 14.16 7.53
CA ALA A 183 2.95 15.38 6.76
C ALA A 183 3.08 15.19 5.23
N PRO A 184 4.02 14.36 4.70
CA PRO A 184 4.13 14.12 3.26
C PRO A 184 2.87 13.52 2.61
N LEU A 185 2.03 12.81 3.38
CA LEU A 185 0.79 12.22 2.84
C LEU A 185 -0.22 13.30 2.44
N HIS A 186 -0.30 14.40 3.18
CA HIS A 186 -1.19 15.51 2.82
C HIS A 186 -0.80 16.13 1.47
N ALA A 187 0.50 16.28 1.20
CA ALA A 187 0.97 16.76 -0.11
C ALA A 187 0.57 15.81 -1.24
N VAL A 188 0.66 14.49 -1.04
CA VAL A 188 0.19 13.49 -2.01
C VAL A 188 -1.34 13.56 -2.21
N LEU A 189 -2.09 13.77 -1.12
CA LEU A 189 -3.55 13.97 -1.17
C LEU A 189 -3.98 15.31 -1.77
N GLU A 190 -3.08 16.27 -1.94
CA GLU A 190 -3.37 17.54 -2.63
C GLU A 190 -2.92 17.48 -4.10
N GLN A 191 -1.70 17.01 -4.34
CA GLN A 191 -1.02 17.13 -5.64
C GLN A 191 -1.15 15.88 -6.52
N GLY A 192 -1.54 14.75 -5.91
CA GLY A 192 -1.54 13.44 -6.55
C GLY A 192 -0.20 12.71 -6.41
N ASN A 193 -0.24 11.38 -6.52
CA ASN A 193 0.97 10.54 -6.52
C ASN A 193 1.78 10.68 -7.82
N GLN A 194 2.94 10.02 -7.87
CA GLN A 194 3.86 10.09 -9.01
C GLN A 194 3.22 9.67 -10.33
N ALA A 195 2.41 8.60 -10.32
CA ALA A 195 1.73 8.14 -11.53
C ALA A 195 0.75 9.19 -12.06
N MET A 196 -0.03 9.83 -11.17
CA MET A 196 -0.98 10.88 -11.55
C MET A 196 -0.27 12.08 -12.20
N GLN A 197 0.84 12.52 -11.62
CA GLN A 197 1.62 13.65 -12.13
C GLN A 197 2.24 13.33 -13.51
N TRP A 198 2.85 12.15 -13.65
CA TRP A 198 3.40 11.71 -14.94
C TRP A 198 2.34 11.53 -16.02
N LEU A 199 1.19 10.93 -15.69
CA LEU A 199 0.09 10.77 -16.62
C LEU A 199 -0.51 12.12 -17.03
N ALA A 200 -0.61 13.09 -16.12
CA ALA A 200 -1.05 14.44 -16.44
C ALA A 200 -0.08 15.12 -17.43
N ALA A 201 1.22 15.07 -17.17
CA ALA A 201 2.25 15.63 -18.05
C ALA A 201 2.33 14.91 -19.41
N HIS A 202 2.08 13.60 -19.44
CA HIS A 202 2.00 12.85 -20.68
C HIS A 202 0.77 13.24 -21.51
N ARG A 203 -0.40 13.38 -20.87
CA ARG A 203 -1.63 13.88 -21.51
C ARG A 203 -1.46 15.31 -22.05
N SER A 204 -0.61 16.13 -21.43
CA SER A 204 -0.29 17.47 -21.92
C SER A 204 0.78 17.50 -23.03
N GLY A 205 1.21 16.34 -23.54
CA GLY A 205 2.08 16.22 -24.72
C GLY A 205 3.54 15.85 -24.43
N THR A 206 3.93 15.63 -23.17
CA THR A 206 5.30 15.21 -22.85
C THR A 206 5.50 13.73 -23.17
N ALA A 207 6.55 13.39 -23.92
CA ALA A 207 6.88 11.98 -24.19
C ALA A 207 7.33 11.25 -22.90
N VAL A 208 7.13 9.94 -22.86
CA VAL A 208 7.45 9.11 -21.68
C VAL A 208 8.94 9.15 -21.31
N ALA A 209 9.84 9.01 -22.29
CA ALA A 209 11.28 8.95 -22.01
C ALA A 209 11.81 10.24 -21.32
N PRO A 210 11.47 11.46 -21.76
CA PRO A 210 11.77 12.68 -21.02
C PRO A 210 11.19 12.73 -19.60
N LEU A 211 9.97 12.23 -19.37
CA LEU A 211 9.37 12.19 -18.02
C LEU A 211 10.18 11.30 -17.07
N ILE A 212 10.58 10.11 -17.54
CA ILE A 212 11.40 9.19 -16.75
C ILE A 212 12.79 9.80 -16.48
N ALA A 213 13.41 10.41 -17.49
CA ALA A 213 14.71 11.07 -17.34
C ALA A 213 14.66 12.23 -16.34
N ALA A 214 13.61 13.07 -16.42
CA ALA A 214 13.39 14.16 -15.46
C ALA A 214 13.14 13.63 -14.05
N GLY A 215 12.36 12.56 -13.92
CA GLY A 215 12.14 11.87 -12.65
C GLY A 215 13.45 11.37 -12.03
N ALA A 216 14.29 10.69 -12.81
CA ALA A 216 15.58 10.19 -12.33
C ALA A 216 16.52 11.33 -11.87
N ALA A 217 16.57 12.44 -12.61
CA ALA A 217 17.34 13.61 -12.22
C ALA A 217 16.80 14.26 -10.93
N ALA A 218 15.47 14.35 -10.79
CA ALA A 218 14.84 14.85 -9.57
C ALA A 218 15.12 13.97 -8.35
N MET A 219 15.13 12.64 -8.52
CA MET A 219 15.50 11.69 -7.46
C MET A 219 16.94 11.90 -7.00
N ALA A 220 17.90 11.98 -7.93
CA ALA A 220 19.31 12.21 -7.60
C ALA A 220 19.50 13.55 -6.86
N HIS A 221 18.85 14.61 -7.33
CA HIS A 221 18.92 15.92 -6.67
C HIS A 221 18.31 15.89 -5.26
N ARG A 222 17.21 15.16 -5.08
CA ARG A 222 16.56 15.01 -3.77
C ARG A 222 17.45 14.24 -2.78
N GLU A 223 18.14 13.21 -3.24
CA GLU A 223 19.11 12.47 -2.45
C GLU A 223 20.26 13.37 -1.98
N ASP A 224 20.83 14.20 -2.87
CA ASP A 224 21.87 15.17 -2.52
C ASP A 224 21.40 16.17 -1.45
N GLN A 225 20.17 16.70 -1.59
CA GLN A 225 19.58 17.62 -0.61
C GLN A 225 19.43 16.97 0.77
N LEU A 226 18.89 15.75 0.83
CA LEU A 226 18.69 15.04 2.09
C LEU A 226 20.03 14.72 2.77
N ASN A 227 21.04 14.32 2.00
CA ASN A 227 22.38 14.10 2.53
C ASN A 227 22.99 15.38 3.12
N ALA A 228 22.79 16.53 2.47
CA ALA A 228 23.23 17.82 2.99
C ALA A 228 22.49 18.23 4.28
N ASP A 229 21.18 17.99 4.34
CA ASP A 229 20.38 18.31 5.53
C ASP A 229 20.75 17.41 6.73
N LEU A 230 21.02 16.11 6.47
CA LEU A 230 21.53 15.19 7.49
C LEU A 230 22.92 15.59 7.99
N ALA A 231 23.80 16.05 7.10
CA ALA A 231 25.13 16.52 7.46
C ALA A 231 25.12 17.82 8.29
N THR A 232 24.00 18.54 8.34
CA THR A 232 23.85 19.81 9.07
C THR A 232 22.99 19.70 10.34
N GLU A 233 22.69 18.48 10.81
CA GLU A 233 21.82 18.20 11.98
C GLU A 233 20.43 18.86 11.93
N ARG A 234 19.96 19.28 10.75
CA ARG A 234 18.61 19.85 10.59
C ARG A 234 17.51 18.83 10.82
N PHE A 235 17.83 17.55 10.68
CA PHE A 235 16.98 16.42 11.05
C PHE A 235 17.62 15.71 12.24
N GLY A 236 17.18 16.02 13.46
CA GLY A 236 17.46 15.18 14.63
C GLY A 236 16.85 13.79 14.45
N PRO A 237 17.34 12.76 15.16
CA PRO A 237 17.02 11.35 14.86
C PRO A 237 15.54 10.96 14.96
N LEU A 238 14.62 11.85 15.37
CA LEU A 238 13.19 11.61 15.47
C LEU A 238 12.31 12.81 15.05
N GLY A 239 12.87 13.80 14.35
CA GLY A 239 12.21 15.08 14.05
C GLY A 239 12.74 16.23 14.88
#